data_AF-A0A151P685-F1
#
_entry.id   AF-A0A151P685-F1
#
_cell.length_a   1.000
_cell.length_b   1.000
_cell.length_c   1.000
_cell.angle_alpha   90.00
_cell.angle_beta   90.00
_cell.angle_gamma   90.00
#
_symmetry.space_group_name_H-M   'P 1'
#
loop_
_entity.id
_entity.type
_entity.pdbx_description
1 polymer ?
#
loop_
_entity_poly.entity_id
_entity_poly.type
_entity_poly.pdbx_seq_one_letter_code
_entity_poly.pdbx_strand_id
1 'polypeptide(L)'
;MPCPRCCPPGLLALVGPGLALLAQLALASPPDRRAPPAAAAPGAKGRTLVLLDVNTKSAVRVTGDSFLSLQLDPSIIHDGWIDFLSSRRLVTLARGLAPAFLRFAGKRTDFLHFQNLKNPAKSRGGPGPDYYLKNYEDDIVRSDIALDKQKGCKIAQHPDIMLELQREKAAQMHLVLLKEQFSNTYSNLTLTARSLDKLYNFADCSGLHLIFALNALRRNPNNSWNSSNALSLLKYSAGKKYNISWELGNEPNNYRTLMGRSVNGSQLGKDYVQLRSLLQLIRTYSRASLYGPNIGRPRKNVIALLEGFMKVAGSTVDAVTWQQ
;
A
#
# COMPACT_ATOMS: atom_id res chain seq x y z
N MET A 1 -15.21 18.88 -48.47
CA MET A 1 -15.69 20.29 -48.54
C MET A 1 -17.22 20.31 -48.66
N PRO A 2 -17.93 21.40 -48.33
CA PRO A 2 -19.30 21.31 -47.80
C PRO A 2 -20.42 22.05 -48.57
N CYS A 3 -21.68 21.64 -48.32
CA CYS A 3 -22.93 22.43 -48.48
C CYS A 3 -23.33 22.82 -49.94
N PRO A 4 -24.55 23.38 -50.25
CA PRO A 4 -25.52 24.07 -49.35
C PRO A 4 -27.07 23.93 -49.63
N ARG A 5 -27.88 24.70 -48.86
CA ARG A 5 -29.29 25.17 -49.07
C ARG A 5 -30.45 24.21 -48.70
N CYS A 6 -31.61 24.65 -48.17
CA CYS A 6 -32.07 26.01 -47.76
C CYS A 6 -33.19 25.98 -46.66
N CYS A 7 -33.47 27.16 -46.08
CA CYS A 7 -34.48 27.48 -45.03
C CYS A 7 -35.40 28.64 -45.52
N PRO A 8 -36.29 29.25 -44.69
CA PRO A 8 -37.09 28.74 -43.55
C PRO A 8 -38.61 28.78 -43.91
N PRO A 9 -39.53 29.76 -43.59
CA PRO A 9 -39.58 30.90 -42.65
C PRO A 9 -40.78 30.94 -41.64
N GLY A 10 -40.63 31.66 -40.52
CA GLY A 10 -41.72 32.35 -39.78
C GLY A 10 -41.97 31.92 -38.31
N LEU A 11 -42.22 32.82 -37.34
CA LEU A 11 -42.00 34.28 -37.28
C LEU A 11 -42.13 34.82 -35.81
N LEU A 12 -41.13 35.57 -35.29
CA LEU A 12 -41.15 36.56 -34.16
C LEU A 12 -41.70 36.13 -32.76
N ALA A 13 -41.37 36.73 -31.61
CA ALA A 13 -40.63 37.96 -31.20
C ALA A 13 -39.77 37.65 -29.92
N LEU A 14 -38.56 38.22 -29.68
CA LEU A 14 -38.27 39.53 -29.03
C LEU A 14 -39.10 39.77 -27.73
N VAL A 15 -38.54 40.14 -26.56
CA VAL A 15 -37.55 41.20 -26.22
C VAL A 15 -36.64 40.76 -25.03
N GLY A 16 -35.49 41.42 -24.85
CA GLY A 16 -34.43 41.05 -23.87
C GLY A 16 -34.41 41.79 -22.50
N PRO A 17 -33.24 42.30 -22.04
CA PRO A 17 -32.74 41.99 -20.69
C PRO A 17 -32.85 43.11 -19.64
N GLY A 18 -32.70 42.77 -18.35
CA GLY A 18 -32.66 43.73 -17.24
C GLY A 18 -31.80 43.30 -16.05
N LEU A 19 -30.65 43.94 -15.88
CA LEU A 19 -29.88 43.98 -14.62
C LEU A 19 -30.59 44.95 -13.64
N ALA A 20 -30.85 44.52 -12.41
CA ALA A 20 -31.36 45.39 -11.35
C ALA A 20 -30.50 45.25 -10.08
N LEU A 21 -29.52 46.14 -9.96
CA LEU A 21 -28.74 46.36 -8.74
C LEU A 21 -29.61 47.16 -7.76
N LEU A 22 -29.89 46.63 -6.57
CA LEU A 22 -30.57 47.37 -5.50
C LEU A 22 -29.64 47.57 -4.31
N ALA A 23 -28.98 48.73 -4.29
CA ALA A 23 -28.40 49.28 -3.08
C ALA A 23 -29.52 49.80 -2.18
N GLN A 24 -29.58 49.35 -0.92
CA GLN A 24 -30.46 49.94 0.08
C GLN A 24 -29.69 51.00 0.88
N LEU A 25 -30.06 52.26 0.63
CA LEU A 25 -29.61 53.41 1.40
C LEU A 25 -30.15 53.32 2.83
N ALA A 26 -29.31 53.66 3.80
CA ALA A 26 -29.72 53.77 5.19
C ALA A 26 -30.65 54.97 5.39
N LEU A 27 -31.82 54.74 5.99
CA LEU A 27 -32.73 55.78 6.46
C LEU A 27 -32.93 55.64 7.97
N ALA A 28 -32.49 56.64 8.71
CA ALA A 28 -32.63 56.70 10.17
C ALA A 28 -34.07 57.06 10.57
N SER A 29 -34.62 56.37 11.57
CA SER A 29 -35.92 56.65 12.20
C SER A 29 -35.95 55.98 13.61
N PRO A 30 -36.93 56.26 14.50
CA PRO A 30 -36.65 56.99 15.76
C PRO A 30 -36.53 56.07 17.02
N PRO A 31 -36.27 56.64 18.23
CA PRO A 31 -35.83 55.84 19.37
C PRO A 31 -36.93 55.07 20.12
N ASP A 32 -36.51 53.88 20.56
CA ASP A 32 -36.87 53.15 21.79
C ASP A 32 -38.36 52.99 22.18
N ARG A 33 -38.94 51.85 21.80
CA ARG A 33 -39.91 51.13 22.64
C ARG A 33 -39.51 49.65 22.73
N ARG A 34 -38.82 49.28 23.80
CA ARG A 34 -38.52 47.87 24.12
C ARG A 34 -39.81 47.11 24.42
N ALA A 35 -40.29 46.35 23.45
CA ALA A 35 -41.12 45.19 23.76
C ALA A 35 -40.26 44.20 24.57
N PRO A 36 -40.78 43.57 25.64
CA PRO A 36 -40.05 42.52 26.33
C PRO A 36 -39.78 41.35 25.36
N PRO A 37 -38.62 40.68 25.44
CA PRO A 37 -38.33 39.56 24.56
C PRO A 37 -39.36 38.46 24.78
N ALA A 38 -40.07 38.09 23.70
CA ALA A 38 -40.98 36.96 23.72
C ALA A 38 -40.20 35.71 24.17
N ALA A 39 -40.70 35.02 25.20
CA ALA A 39 -40.04 33.84 25.74
C ALA A 39 -39.82 32.80 24.63
N ALA A 40 -38.56 32.43 24.40
CA ALA A 40 -38.21 31.47 23.35
C ALA A 40 -38.92 30.14 23.61
N ALA A 41 -39.62 29.62 22.59
CA ALA A 41 -40.38 28.39 22.71
C ALA A 41 -39.47 27.22 23.16
N PRO A 42 -39.83 26.48 24.23
CA PRO A 42 -39.02 25.38 24.74
C PRO A 42 -39.02 24.23 23.74
N GLY A 43 -37.94 24.12 22.95
CA GLY A 43 -37.82 23.12 21.89
C GLY A 43 -37.06 23.60 20.64
N ALA A 44 -36.83 24.91 20.49
CA ALA A 44 -36.01 25.44 19.42
C ALA A 44 -34.52 25.06 19.63
N LYS A 45 -34.09 23.90 19.10
CA LYS A 45 -32.67 23.54 19.00
C LYS A 45 -31.95 24.67 18.26
N GLY A 46 -31.07 25.38 18.97
CA GLY A 46 -30.30 26.48 18.40
C GLY A 46 -29.55 26.04 17.14
N ARG A 47 -29.71 26.78 16.04
CA ARG A 47 -29.00 26.49 14.80
C ARG A 47 -27.53 26.87 14.98
N THR A 48 -26.66 25.89 15.15
CA THR A 48 -25.21 26.10 15.11
C THR A 48 -24.83 26.58 13.71
N LEU A 49 -24.46 27.86 13.60
CA LEU A 49 -23.99 28.44 12.35
C LEU A 49 -22.47 28.28 12.29
N VAL A 50 -21.99 27.55 11.28
CA VAL A 50 -20.56 27.33 11.03
C VAL A 50 -20.17 28.13 9.79
N LEU A 51 -19.25 29.07 9.95
CA LEU A 51 -18.63 29.80 8.84
C LEU A 51 -17.36 29.06 8.42
N LEU A 52 -17.24 28.76 7.13
CA LEU A 52 -16.04 28.19 6.52
C LEU A 52 -15.33 29.28 5.71
N ASP A 53 -14.13 29.65 6.14
CA ASP A 53 -13.21 30.45 5.32
C ASP A 53 -12.33 29.51 4.49
N VAL A 54 -12.25 29.75 3.19
CA VAL A 54 -11.59 28.86 2.21
C VAL A 54 -10.62 29.69 1.37
N ASN A 55 -9.34 29.63 1.73
CA ASN A 55 -8.28 30.31 1.00
C ASN A 55 -7.77 29.45 -0.17
N THR A 56 -8.03 29.90 -1.40
CA THR A 56 -7.61 29.25 -2.64
C THR A 56 -6.40 29.90 -3.33
N LYS A 57 -5.76 30.91 -2.71
CA LYS A 57 -4.66 31.69 -3.33
C LYS A 57 -3.40 30.86 -3.62
N SER A 58 -3.13 29.84 -2.82
CA SER A 58 -1.97 28.96 -2.98
C SER A 58 -2.19 27.61 -2.29
N ALA A 59 -1.65 26.54 -2.87
CA ALA A 59 -1.68 25.21 -2.25
C ALA A 59 -0.71 25.16 -1.06
N VAL A 60 -1.18 24.72 0.11
CA VAL A 60 -0.34 24.56 1.32
C VAL A 60 0.68 23.43 1.15
N ARG A 61 0.27 22.34 0.51
CA ARG A 61 1.11 21.21 0.08
C ARG A 61 0.53 20.64 -1.22
N VAL A 62 1.39 20.03 -2.03
CA VAL A 62 1.01 19.17 -3.15
C VAL A 62 1.39 17.74 -2.76
N THR A 63 0.43 16.83 -2.87
CA THR A 63 0.63 15.40 -2.65
C THR A 63 0.86 14.69 -3.98
N GLY A 64 1.61 13.58 -4.00
CA GLY A 64 1.71 12.74 -5.20
C GLY A 64 0.40 11.99 -5.46
N ASP A 65 0.20 11.52 -6.69
CA ASP A 65 -1.03 10.84 -7.11
C ASP A 65 -1.36 9.61 -6.25
N SER A 66 -0.33 8.86 -5.85
CA SER A 66 -0.41 7.70 -4.93
C SER A 66 -0.56 8.08 -3.45
N PHE A 67 -1.12 9.24 -3.09
CA PHE A 67 -1.20 9.72 -1.71
C PHE A 67 -1.93 8.75 -0.77
N LEU A 68 -3.07 8.23 -1.21
CA LEU A 68 -3.78 7.17 -0.50
C LEU A 68 -3.21 5.82 -0.94
N SER A 69 -2.42 5.19 -0.07
CA SER A 69 -1.72 3.92 -0.35
C SER A 69 -2.04 2.84 0.68
N LEU A 70 -1.72 1.59 0.34
CA LEU A 70 -2.12 0.40 1.09
C LEU A 70 -0.92 -0.39 1.61
N GLN A 71 -1.14 -1.18 2.66
CA GLN A 71 -0.16 -2.14 3.18
C GLN A 71 -0.76 -3.55 3.28
N LEU A 72 0.07 -4.56 2.98
CA LEU A 72 -0.17 -5.97 3.30
C LEU A 72 0.96 -6.47 4.19
N ASP A 73 0.61 -7.00 5.37
CA ASP A 73 1.60 -7.62 6.26
C ASP A 73 2.07 -8.97 5.69
N PRO A 74 3.36 -9.32 5.79
CA PRO A 74 3.87 -10.58 5.25
C PRO A 74 3.23 -11.86 5.78
N SER A 75 2.52 -11.82 6.91
CA SER A 75 1.69 -12.92 7.43
C SER A 75 0.79 -13.59 6.39
N ILE A 76 0.35 -12.89 5.33
CA ILE A 76 -0.47 -13.48 4.26
C ILE A 76 0.23 -14.63 3.49
N ILE A 77 1.53 -14.85 3.66
CA ILE A 77 2.22 -16.02 3.10
C ILE A 77 1.80 -17.32 3.83
N HIS A 78 1.35 -17.24 5.09
CA HIS A 78 0.83 -18.42 5.79
C HIS A 78 -0.47 -18.93 5.18
N ASP A 79 -0.62 -20.25 5.25
CA ASP A 79 -1.85 -21.01 5.02
C ASP A 79 -2.53 -20.78 3.65
N GLY A 80 -1.81 -20.21 2.68
CA GLY A 80 -2.30 -19.94 1.33
C GLY A 80 -3.12 -18.65 1.19
N TRP A 81 -3.05 -17.73 2.16
CA TRP A 81 -3.70 -16.41 2.04
C TRP A 81 -3.25 -15.64 0.78
N ILE A 82 -1.98 -15.78 0.41
CA ILE A 82 -1.40 -15.16 -0.78
C ILE A 82 -2.02 -15.64 -2.10
N ASP A 83 -2.69 -16.80 -2.10
CA ASP A 83 -3.45 -17.28 -3.27
C ASP A 83 -4.71 -16.45 -3.52
N PHE A 84 -5.27 -15.80 -2.49
CA PHE A 84 -6.47 -14.96 -2.60
C PHE A 84 -6.20 -13.67 -3.40
N LEU A 85 -4.94 -13.26 -3.53
CA LEU A 85 -4.55 -12.11 -4.35
C LEU A 85 -4.95 -12.27 -5.81
N SER A 86 -5.22 -13.50 -6.27
CA SER A 86 -5.79 -13.79 -7.58
C SER A 86 -7.29 -13.46 -7.73
N SER A 87 -8.00 -13.18 -6.64
CA SER A 87 -9.47 -13.02 -6.61
C SER A 87 -9.95 -11.80 -7.39
N ARG A 88 -10.91 -12.02 -8.31
CA ARG A 88 -11.59 -10.95 -9.06
C ARG A 88 -12.15 -9.86 -8.15
N ARG A 89 -12.74 -10.22 -7.01
CA ARG A 89 -13.27 -9.23 -6.06
C ARG A 89 -12.17 -8.35 -5.48
N LEU A 90 -11.05 -8.94 -5.06
CA LEU A 90 -9.95 -8.21 -4.44
C LEU A 90 -9.22 -7.32 -5.46
N VAL A 91 -8.96 -7.84 -6.66
CA VAL A 91 -8.38 -7.05 -7.77
C VAL A 91 -9.31 -5.89 -8.17
N THR A 92 -10.62 -6.09 -8.27
CA THR A 92 -11.56 -5.01 -8.60
C THR A 92 -11.58 -3.91 -7.51
N LEU A 93 -11.55 -4.28 -6.23
CA LEU A 93 -11.45 -3.31 -5.13
C LEU A 93 -10.11 -2.57 -5.15
N ALA A 94 -8.99 -3.28 -5.37
CA ALA A 94 -7.66 -2.70 -5.45
C ALA A 94 -7.50 -1.72 -6.63
N ARG A 95 -8.09 -2.04 -7.80
CA ARG A 95 -8.16 -1.12 -8.96
C ARG A 95 -8.90 0.18 -8.67
N GLY A 96 -9.92 0.15 -7.80
CA GLY A 96 -10.64 1.34 -7.37
C GLY A 96 -9.80 2.31 -6.52
N LEU A 97 -8.59 1.91 -6.13
CA LEU A 97 -7.65 2.69 -5.35
C LEU A 97 -6.39 3.08 -6.16
N ALA A 98 -6.32 2.73 -7.45
CA ALA A 98 -5.21 3.13 -8.31
C ALA A 98 -5.37 4.60 -8.78
N PRO A 99 -4.26 5.37 -8.91
CA PRO A 99 -2.88 4.99 -8.62
C PRO A 99 -2.60 4.97 -7.11
N ALA A 100 -1.90 3.93 -6.64
CA ALA A 100 -1.47 3.82 -5.25
C ALA A 100 -0.25 2.90 -5.11
N PHE A 101 0.46 3.02 -3.99
CA PHE A 101 1.46 2.04 -3.59
C PHE A 101 0.80 0.85 -2.89
N LEU A 102 1.26 -0.36 -3.21
CA LEU A 102 1.03 -1.54 -2.39
C LEU A 102 2.32 -1.84 -1.62
N ARG A 103 2.30 -1.59 -0.31
CA ARG A 103 3.44 -1.84 0.56
C ARG A 103 3.38 -3.23 1.17
N PHE A 104 4.30 -4.10 0.80
CA PHE A 104 4.47 -5.41 1.43
C PHE A 104 5.47 -5.31 2.58
N ALA A 105 4.95 -4.98 3.77
CA ALA A 105 5.71 -4.70 4.98
C ALA A 105 4.83 -4.86 6.23
N GLY A 106 5.47 -5.05 7.38
CA GLY A 106 4.82 -5.23 8.68
C GLY A 106 5.69 -6.02 9.65
N LYS A 107 5.12 -6.53 10.74
CA LYS A 107 5.91 -7.13 11.85
C LYS A 107 6.73 -8.34 11.42
N ARG A 108 6.23 -9.11 10.45
CA ARG A 108 6.88 -10.32 9.92
C ARG A 108 7.95 -10.07 8.85
N THR A 109 8.18 -8.82 8.44
CA THR A 109 9.21 -8.44 7.44
C THR A 109 10.57 -9.03 7.77
N ASP A 110 11.00 -8.87 9.03
CA ASP A 110 12.31 -9.29 9.50
C ASP A 110 12.43 -10.78 9.85
N PHE A 111 11.37 -11.54 9.56
CA PHE A 111 11.32 -13.00 9.66
C PHE A 111 11.20 -13.67 8.29
N LEU A 112 11.07 -12.89 7.21
CA LEU A 112 11.04 -13.39 5.83
C LEU A 112 12.38 -13.98 5.41
N HIS A 113 12.31 -15.10 4.70
CA HIS A 113 13.44 -15.74 4.04
C HIS A 113 13.02 -16.21 2.64
N PHE A 114 13.67 -15.66 1.61
CA PHE A 114 13.37 -16.04 0.22
C PHE A 114 14.01 -17.38 -0.13
N GLN A 115 13.22 -18.31 -0.67
CA GLN A 115 13.70 -19.57 -1.21
C GLN A 115 13.20 -19.76 -2.65
N ASN A 116 14.14 -19.80 -3.60
CA ASN A 116 13.86 -20.14 -5.00
C ASN A 116 13.82 -21.67 -5.18
N LEU A 117 12.84 -22.32 -4.54
CA LEU A 117 12.60 -23.76 -4.72
C LEU A 117 12.01 -24.02 -6.12
N LYS A 118 12.51 -25.06 -6.81
CA LYS A 118 11.80 -25.62 -7.96
C LYS A 118 10.47 -26.21 -7.49
N ASN A 119 9.43 -26.07 -8.30
CA ASN A 119 8.03 -26.29 -7.93
C ASN A 119 7.80 -27.68 -7.25
N PRO A 120 7.51 -27.77 -5.94
CA PRO A 120 7.47 -29.05 -5.21
C PRO A 120 6.46 -30.07 -5.75
N ALA A 121 5.34 -29.58 -6.30
CA ALA A 121 4.31 -30.39 -6.95
C ALA A 121 4.82 -31.26 -8.12
N LYS A 122 5.96 -30.88 -8.75
CA LYS A 122 6.60 -31.70 -9.80
C LYS A 122 7.44 -32.86 -9.26
N SER A 123 7.74 -32.90 -7.96
CA SER A 123 8.60 -33.92 -7.35
C SER A 123 7.85 -35.00 -6.57
N ARG A 124 6.57 -34.79 -6.24
CA ARG A 124 5.70 -35.86 -5.69
C ARG A 124 5.00 -36.61 -6.82
N GLY A 125 5.60 -37.72 -7.24
CA GLY A 125 5.00 -38.71 -8.12
C GLY A 125 4.39 -39.85 -7.31
N GLY A 126 3.08 -39.82 -7.06
CA GLY A 126 2.37 -40.89 -6.37
C GLY A 126 0.87 -40.56 -6.17
N PRO A 127 -0.05 -41.52 -6.40
CA PRO A 127 -1.48 -41.33 -6.14
C PRO A 127 -1.79 -41.58 -4.66
N GLY A 128 -1.60 -40.55 -3.83
CA GLY A 128 -2.09 -40.49 -2.45
C GLY A 128 -3.22 -39.46 -2.30
N PRO A 129 -3.72 -39.18 -1.08
CA PRO A 129 -4.68 -38.08 -0.84
C PRO A 129 -4.15 -36.71 -1.32
N ASP A 130 -2.82 -36.52 -1.33
CA ASP A 130 -2.11 -35.41 -1.99
C ASP A 130 -2.50 -35.19 -3.46
N TYR A 131 -3.05 -36.19 -4.17
CA TYR A 131 -3.45 -36.09 -5.58
C TYR A 131 -4.57 -35.05 -5.80
N TYR A 132 -5.51 -34.93 -4.87
CA TYR A 132 -6.54 -33.89 -4.94
C TYR A 132 -5.97 -32.50 -4.64
N LEU A 133 -5.03 -32.38 -3.69
CA LEU A 133 -4.28 -31.13 -3.48
C LEU A 133 -3.44 -30.76 -4.70
N LYS A 134 -2.88 -31.74 -5.41
CA LYS A 134 -2.09 -31.54 -6.62
C LYS A 134 -2.94 -30.98 -7.77
N ASN A 135 -4.14 -31.54 -7.99
CA ASN A 135 -5.08 -30.98 -8.96
C ASN A 135 -5.56 -29.58 -8.56
N TYR A 136 -5.80 -29.33 -7.28
CA TYR A 136 -6.16 -28.01 -6.77
C TYR A 136 -5.01 -26.99 -6.89
N GLU A 137 -3.76 -27.40 -6.66
CA GLU A 137 -2.57 -26.59 -6.95
C GLU A 137 -2.41 -26.34 -8.46
N ASP A 138 -2.65 -27.34 -9.32
CA ASP A 138 -2.56 -27.19 -10.77
C ASP A 138 -3.70 -26.30 -11.33
N ASP A 139 -4.89 -26.31 -10.73
CA ASP A 139 -5.99 -25.40 -11.06
C ASP A 139 -5.80 -24.00 -10.44
N ILE A 140 -5.13 -23.88 -9.28
CA ILE A 140 -4.57 -22.61 -8.80
C ILE A 140 -3.50 -22.10 -9.77
N VAL A 141 -2.67 -22.96 -10.36
CA VAL A 141 -1.67 -22.59 -11.38
C VAL A 141 -2.33 -22.20 -12.72
N ARG A 142 -3.52 -22.72 -13.04
CA ARG A 142 -4.34 -22.25 -14.18
C ARG A 142 -5.13 -20.97 -13.87
N SER A 143 -5.45 -20.70 -12.61
CA SER A 143 -6.21 -19.53 -12.14
C SER A 143 -5.34 -18.45 -11.47
N ASP A 144 -4.02 -18.62 -11.52
CA ASP A 144 -3.07 -17.54 -11.24
C ASP A 144 -3.34 -16.36 -12.18
N ILE A 145 -3.13 -15.14 -11.67
CA ILE A 145 -3.18 -13.94 -12.52
C ILE A 145 -2.03 -14.04 -13.53
N ALA A 146 -2.35 -14.54 -14.71
CA ALA A 146 -1.43 -14.61 -15.82
C ALA A 146 -1.35 -13.23 -16.48
N LEU A 147 -0.18 -12.60 -16.38
CA LEU A 147 0.19 -11.42 -17.15
C LEU A 147 0.30 -11.78 -18.64
N ASP A 148 -0.84 -11.88 -19.32
CA ASP A 148 -0.93 -11.94 -20.78
C ASP A 148 -0.55 -10.56 -21.33
N LYS A 149 0.72 -10.41 -21.71
CA LYS A 149 1.31 -9.16 -22.23
C LYS A 149 0.64 -8.63 -23.50
N GLN A 150 -0.21 -9.42 -24.17
CA GLN A 150 -0.94 -9.01 -25.37
C GLN A 150 -2.42 -8.68 -25.11
N LYS A 151 -3.01 -9.13 -23.99
CA LYS A 151 -4.44 -8.92 -23.68
C LYS A 151 -4.72 -8.28 -22.33
N GLY A 152 -3.68 -7.90 -21.59
CA GLY A 152 -3.79 -7.37 -20.23
C GLY A 152 -4.15 -8.46 -19.21
N CYS A 153 -4.37 -8.02 -17.98
CA CYS A 153 -4.59 -8.93 -16.85
C CYS A 153 -5.96 -9.62 -16.90
N LYS A 154 -5.95 -10.87 -17.35
CA LYS A 154 -7.09 -11.80 -17.18
C LYS A 154 -7.15 -12.21 -15.71
N ILE A 155 -8.15 -11.70 -15.01
CA ILE A 155 -8.43 -12.17 -13.65
C ILE A 155 -9.18 -13.49 -13.76
N ALA A 156 -8.71 -14.51 -13.08
CA ALA A 156 -9.36 -15.81 -13.09
C ALA A 156 -10.76 -15.76 -12.48
N GLN A 157 -11.62 -16.65 -12.95
CA GLN A 157 -12.89 -16.95 -12.31
C GLN A 157 -12.65 -18.12 -11.36
N HIS A 158 -12.83 -17.88 -10.07
CA HIS A 158 -12.66 -18.90 -9.03
C HIS A 158 -14.02 -19.54 -8.73
N PRO A 159 -14.13 -20.88 -8.66
CA PRO A 159 -15.35 -21.54 -8.21
C PRO A 159 -15.65 -21.21 -6.74
N ASP A 160 -16.92 -21.20 -6.35
CA ASP A 160 -17.36 -20.74 -5.02
C ASP A 160 -16.73 -21.54 -3.86
N ILE A 161 -16.36 -22.80 -4.07
CA ILE A 161 -15.61 -23.64 -3.13
C ILE A 161 -14.28 -22.97 -2.71
N MET A 162 -13.63 -22.25 -3.61
CA MET A 162 -12.44 -21.45 -3.27
C MET A 162 -12.81 -20.34 -2.28
N LEU A 163 -13.95 -19.64 -2.47
CA LEU A 163 -14.38 -18.56 -1.59
C LEU A 163 -14.75 -19.05 -0.18
N GLU A 164 -15.23 -20.29 -0.04
CA GLU A 164 -15.50 -20.91 1.26
C GLU A 164 -14.21 -21.31 1.98
N LEU A 165 -13.31 -22.04 1.31
CA LEU A 165 -11.97 -22.35 1.83
C LEU A 165 -11.18 -21.09 2.20
N GLN A 166 -11.37 -20.01 1.43
CA GLN A 166 -10.82 -18.69 1.71
C GLN A 166 -11.34 -18.10 3.04
N ARG A 167 -12.64 -18.21 3.33
CA ARG A 167 -13.21 -17.76 4.61
C ARG A 167 -12.72 -18.59 5.80
N GLU A 168 -12.61 -19.90 5.63
CA GLU A 168 -12.13 -20.80 6.69
C GLU A 168 -10.67 -20.49 7.07
N LYS A 169 -9.78 -20.40 6.07
CA LYS A 169 -8.38 -19.99 6.26
C LYS A 169 -8.24 -18.58 6.84
N ALA A 170 -9.16 -17.67 6.52
CA ALA A 170 -9.21 -16.35 7.13
C ALA A 170 -9.52 -16.40 8.63
N ALA A 171 -10.49 -17.23 9.04
CA ALA A 171 -10.83 -17.41 10.45
C ALA A 171 -9.71 -18.07 11.25
N GLN A 172 -9.06 -19.10 10.70
CA GLN A 172 -7.92 -19.79 11.35
C GLN A 172 -6.73 -18.84 11.56
N MET A 173 -6.39 -18.03 10.55
CA MET A 173 -5.29 -17.05 10.63
C MET A 173 -5.48 -16.01 11.74
N HIS A 174 -6.71 -15.58 12.01
CA HIS A 174 -6.98 -14.58 13.05
C HIS A 174 -6.46 -15.01 14.43
N LEU A 175 -6.61 -16.29 14.79
CA LEU A 175 -6.12 -16.83 16.06
C LEU A 175 -4.58 -16.87 16.13
N VAL A 176 -3.92 -17.17 15.01
CA VAL A 176 -2.45 -17.15 14.92
C VAL A 176 -1.93 -15.73 15.12
N LEU A 177 -2.49 -14.76 14.40
CA LEU A 177 -2.11 -13.35 14.49
C LEU A 177 -2.34 -12.77 15.88
N LEU A 178 -3.46 -13.10 16.54
CA LEU A 178 -3.71 -12.73 17.93
C LEU A 178 -2.65 -13.30 18.87
N LYS A 179 -2.33 -14.60 18.76
CA LYS A 179 -1.32 -15.25 19.61
C LYS A 179 0.07 -14.62 19.43
N GLU A 180 0.45 -14.27 18.21
CA GLU A 180 1.71 -13.58 17.93
C GLU A 180 1.70 -12.13 18.46
N GLN A 181 0.58 -11.42 18.34
CA GLN A 181 0.43 -10.07 18.89
C GLN A 181 0.55 -10.04 20.42
N PHE A 182 0.03 -11.05 21.13
CA PHE A 182 0.14 -11.14 22.59
C PHE A 182 1.52 -11.64 23.07
N SER A 183 2.08 -12.67 22.41
CA SER A 183 3.37 -13.26 22.81
C SER A 183 4.60 -12.52 22.28
N ASN A 184 4.42 -11.64 21.30
CA ASN A 184 5.47 -10.95 20.55
C ASN A 184 6.59 -11.87 20.02
N THR A 185 6.26 -13.15 19.79
CA THR A 185 7.15 -14.19 19.30
C THR A 185 6.72 -14.57 17.89
N TYR A 186 7.64 -14.55 16.91
CA TYR A 186 7.34 -14.80 15.50
C TYR A 186 8.21 -15.92 14.96
N SER A 187 7.65 -16.73 14.07
CA SER A 187 8.37 -17.79 13.36
C SER A 187 8.96 -17.30 12.04
N ASN A 188 10.04 -17.93 11.58
CA ASN A 188 10.63 -17.65 10.26
C ASN A 188 9.64 -18.03 9.15
N LEU A 189 9.49 -17.14 8.17
CA LEU A 189 8.50 -17.25 7.11
C LEU A 189 9.19 -17.42 5.75
N THR A 190 8.89 -18.51 5.05
CA THR A 190 9.52 -18.81 3.76
C THR A 190 8.72 -18.18 2.61
N LEU A 191 9.31 -17.19 1.94
CA LEU A 191 8.76 -16.65 0.70
C LEU A 191 9.26 -17.48 -0.48
N THR A 192 8.34 -18.16 -1.19
CA THR A 192 8.69 -18.88 -2.41
C THR A 192 8.69 -17.98 -3.64
N ALA A 193 9.35 -18.43 -4.72
CA ALA A 193 9.23 -17.81 -6.04
C ALA A 193 7.75 -17.66 -6.50
N ARG A 194 6.92 -18.69 -6.31
CA ARG A 194 5.48 -18.67 -6.65
C ARG A 194 4.72 -17.60 -5.84
N SER A 195 5.01 -17.51 -4.54
CA SER A 195 4.41 -16.52 -3.64
C SER A 195 4.73 -15.08 -4.07
N LEU A 196 6.00 -14.83 -4.46
CA LEU A 196 6.44 -13.52 -4.95
C LEU A 196 5.81 -13.16 -6.31
N ASP A 197 5.70 -14.12 -7.23
CA ASP A 197 5.00 -13.94 -8.51
C ASP A 197 3.54 -13.51 -8.31
N LYS A 198 2.80 -14.19 -7.41
CA LYS A 198 1.39 -13.84 -7.09
C LYS A 198 1.25 -12.44 -6.53
N LEU A 199 2.12 -12.05 -5.59
CA LEU A 199 2.13 -10.71 -5.00
C LEU A 199 2.41 -9.62 -6.04
N TYR A 200 3.42 -9.82 -6.89
CA TYR A 200 3.74 -8.86 -7.95
C TYR A 200 2.59 -8.74 -8.95
N ASN A 201 2.10 -9.86 -9.47
CA ASN A 201 1.04 -9.86 -10.48
C ASN A 201 -0.25 -9.22 -9.94
N PHE A 202 -0.58 -9.39 -8.64
CA PHE A 202 -1.70 -8.68 -8.02
C PHE A 202 -1.52 -7.16 -8.00
N ALA A 203 -0.34 -6.66 -7.63
CA ALA A 203 -0.06 -5.22 -7.63
C ALA A 203 -0.16 -4.63 -9.05
N ASP A 204 0.63 -5.20 -9.98
CA ASP A 204 0.72 -4.78 -11.38
C ASP A 204 -0.67 -4.80 -12.06
N CYS A 205 -1.42 -5.89 -11.89
CA CYS A 205 -2.77 -6.02 -12.45
C CYS A 205 -3.86 -5.21 -11.75
N SER A 206 -3.57 -4.63 -10.58
CA SER A 206 -4.44 -3.70 -9.88
C SER A 206 -4.09 -2.24 -10.17
N GLY A 207 -3.05 -1.95 -10.95
CA GLY A 207 -2.56 -0.59 -11.17
C GLY A 207 -1.81 -0.01 -9.96
N LEU A 208 -1.27 -0.89 -9.10
CA LEU A 208 -0.57 -0.53 -7.87
C LEU A 208 0.95 -0.73 -8.04
N HIS A 209 1.74 0.19 -7.53
CA HIS A 209 3.20 0.04 -7.52
C HIS A 209 3.67 -0.69 -6.26
N LEU A 210 4.34 -1.84 -6.42
CA LEU A 210 4.79 -2.65 -5.29
C LEU A 210 6.02 -2.03 -4.61
N ILE A 211 5.89 -1.77 -3.31
CA ILE A 211 7.01 -1.50 -2.41
C ILE A 211 7.25 -2.77 -1.57
N PHE A 212 8.42 -3.38 -1.66
CA PHE A 212 8.76 -4.61 -0.95
C PHE A 212 9.81 -4.37 0.13
N ALA A 213 9.47 -4.65 1.39
CA ALA A 213 10.41 -4.52 2.50
C ALA A 213 11.24 -5.80 2.71
N LEU A 214 12.57 -5.65 2.74
CA LEU A 214 13.53 -6.73 2.92
C LEU A 214 13.83 -6.99 4.40
N ASN A 215 14.22 -8.23 4.74
CA ASN A 215 14.62 -8.62 6.08
C ASN A 215 15.98 -8.02 6.48
N ALA A 216 16.00 -7.17 7.50
CA ALA A 216 17.17 -6.51 8.08
C ALA A 216 17.73 -7.20 9.34
N LEU A 217 17.08 -8.24 9.88
CA LEU A 217 17.58 -9.03 11.02
C LEU A 217 18.51 -10.19 10.62
N ARG A 218 18.70 -10.45 9.31
CA ARG A 218 19.83 -11.26 8.81
C ARG A 218 21.14 -10.52 9.05
N ARG A 219 21.91 -10.96 10.05
CA ARG A 219 23.11 -10.23 10.55
C ARG A 219 24.35 -11.12 10.58
N ASN A 220 25.49 -10.52 10.22
CA ASN A 220 26.82 -11.10 10.40
C ASN A 220 27.28 -11.00 11.88
N PRO A 221 28.37 -11.68 12.29
CA PRO A 221 28.89 -11.60 13.66
C PRO A 221 29.22 -10.17 14.12
N ASN A 222 29.74 -9.33 13.21
CA ASN A 222 30.02 -7.90 13.46
C ASN A 222 28.77 -6.99 13.39
N ASN A 223 27.57 -7.57 13.40
CA ASN A 223 26.28 -6.91 13.31
C ASN A 223 25.98 -6.14 12.00
N SER A 224 26.82 -6.25 10.96
CA SER A 224 26.47 -5.76 9.62
C SER A 224 25.36 -6.62 8.99
N TRP A 225 24.59 -6.03 8.07
CA TRP A 225 23.54 -6.75 7.36
C TRP A 225 24.10 -7.83 6.41
N ASN A 226 23.50 -9.02 6.45
CA ASN A 226 23.80 -10.12 5.55
C ASN A 226 22.83 -10.08 4.36
N SER A 227 23.29 -9.45 3.28
CA SER A 227 22.50 -9.19 2.09
C SER A 227 22.31 -10.39 1.15
N SER A 228 22.89 -11.56 1.44
CA SER A 228 22.93 -12.70 0.50
C SER A 228 21.54 -13.22 0.13
N ASN A 229 20.59 -13.23 1.08
CA ASN A 229 19.22 -13.67 0.79
C ASN A 229 18.43 -12.61 -0.01
N ALA A 230 18.60 -11.33 0.32
CA ALA A 230 18.02 -10.23 -0.44
C ALA A 230 18.55 -10.20 -1.87
N LEU A 231 19.85 -10.41 -2.09
CA LEU A 231 20.44 -10.47 -3.43
C LEU A 231 19.83 -11.58 -4.30
N SER A 232 19.48 -12.74 -3.71
CA SER A 232 18.75 -13.80 -4.43
C SER A 232 17.34 -13.39 -4.84
N LEU A 233 16.61 -12.68 -3.96
CA LEU A 233 15.28 -12.12 -4.27
C LEU A 233 15.36 -11.05 -5.35
N LEU A 234 16.31 -10.11 -5.24
CA LEU A 234 16.56 -9.06 -6.23
C LEU A 234 16.91 -9.65 -7.61
N LYS A 235 17.80 -10.65 -7.66
CA LYS A 235 18.16 -11.33 -8.92
C LYS A 235 16.98 -12.05 -9.55
N TYR A 236 16.15 -12.74 -8.75
CA TYR A 236 14.92 -13.38 -9.24
C TYR A 236 13.96 -12.35 -9.86
N SER A 237 13.65 -11.31 -9.10
CA SER A 237 12.71 -10.25 -9.49
C SER A 237 13.19 -9.50 -10.74
N ALA A 238 14.50 -9.22 -10.85
CA ALA A 238 15.09 -8.60 -12.02
C ALA A 238 15.06 -9.51 -13.26
N GLY A 239 15.26 -10.83 -13.09
CA GLY A 239 15.11 -11.82 -14.17
C GLY A 239 13.67 -11.91 -14.70
N LYS A 240 12.68 -11.75 -13.80
CA LYS A 240 11.25 -11.63 -14.14
C LYS A 240 10.88 -10.25 -14.73
N LYS A 241 11.79 -9.27 -14.65
CA LYS A 241 11.60 -7.85 -15.03
C LYS A 241 10.54 -7.12 -14.20
N TYR A 242 10.39 -7.50 -12.94
CA TYR A 242 9.43 -6.88 -12.00
C TYR A 242 9.86 -5.48 -11.59
N ASN A 243 8.96 -4.49 -11.73
CA ASN A 243 9.18 -3.11 -11.30
C ASN A 243 8.80 -2.94 -9.83
N ILE A 244 9.78 -2.95 -8.94
CA ILE A 244 9.59 -2.96 -7.49
C ILE A 244 10.46 -1.86 -6.87
N SER A 245 9.88 -1.09 -5.96
CA SER A 245 10.64 -0.22 -5.03
C SER A 245 10.88 -0.95 -3.70
N TRP A 246 11.90 -0.56 -2.96
CA TRP A 246 12.42 -1.37 -1.86
C TRP A 246 12.39 -0.63 -0.52
N GLU A 247 12.30 -1.39 0.57
CA GLU A 247 12.66 -0.95 1.92
C GLU A 247 13.55 -2.01 2.58
N LEU A 248 14.13 -1.68 3.74
CA LEU A 248 14.90 -2.64 4.55
C LEU A 248 14.50 -2.53 6.03
N GLY A 249 13.84 -3.58 6.53
CA GLY A 249 13.42 -3.74 7.91
C GLY A 249 12.05 -3.12 8.25
N ASN A 250 11.52 -3.51 9.41
CA ASN A 250 10.33 -2.93 10.01
C ASN A 250 10.50 -2.59 11.49
N GLU A 251 10.31 -1.32 11.84
CA GLU A 251 10.46 -0.76 13.18
C GLU A 251 11.77 -1.19 13.87
N PRO A 252 12.96 -0.85 13.32
CA PRO A 252 14.26 -1.25 13.86
C PRO A 252 14.50 -0.83 15.32
N ASN A 253 13.77 0.19 15.80
CA ASN A 253 13.67 0.58 17.21
C ASN A 253 13.19 -0.56 18.15
N ASN A 254 12.45 -1.56 17.64
CA ASN A 254 11.87 -2.65 18.42
C ASN A 254 12.72 -3.94 18.41
N TYR A 255 13.81 -4.00 17.63
CA TYR A 255 14.59 -5.23 17.45
C TYR A 255 15.19 -5.83 18.73
N ARG A 256 15.55 -4.98 19.70
CA ARG A 256 16.08 -5.46 21.00
C ARG A 256 15.03 -6.26 21.76
N THR A 257 13.77 -5.86 21.70
CA THR A 257 12.64 -6.53 22.35
C THR A 257 12.20 -7.77 21.57
N LEU A 258 12.30 -7.74 20.24
CA LEU A 258 11.88 -8.84 19.36
C LEU A 258 12.86 -10.01 19.34
N MET A 259 14.17 -9.74 19.26
CA MET A 259 15.20 -10.75 18.98
C MET A 259 16.47 -10.58 19.83
N GLY A 260 16.41 -9.83 20.94
CA GLY A 260 17.55 -9.60 21.84
C GLY A 260 18.70 -8.76 21.24
N ARG A 261 18.59 -8.34 19.98
CA ARG A 261 19.65 -7.69 19.20
C ARG A 261 19.28 -6.26 18.85
N SER A 262 20.15 -5.30 19.12
CA SER A 262 19.97 -3.90 18.70
C SER A 262 20.74 -3.59 17.42
N VAL A 263 20.20 -2.65 16.64
CA VAL A 263 20.87 -2.01 15.49
C VAL A 263 20.71 -0.51 15.70
N ASN A 264 21.83 0.22 15.76
CA ASN A 264 21.78 1.68 15.89
C ASN A 264 21.57 2.35 14.53
N GLY A 265 21.16 3.63 14.54
CA GLY A 265 20.85 4.37 13.31
C GLY A 265 22.00 4.39 12.31
N SER A 266 23.23 4.62 12.78
CA SER A 266 24.41 4.67 11.90
C SER A 266 24.72 3.34 11.22
N GLN A 267 24.55 2.21 11.93
CA GLN A 267 24.72 0.89 11.32
C GLN A 267 23.60 0.59 10.33
N LEU A 268 22.34 0.91 10.68
CA LEU A 268 21.23 0.77 9.75
C LEU A 268 21.44 1.60 8.48
N GLY A 269 21.99 2.81 8.61
CA GLY A 269 22.36 3.64 7.47
C GLY A 269 23.39 2.97 6.57
N LYS A 270 24.44 2.33 7.14
CA LYS A 270 25.41 1.54 6.37
C LYS A 270 24.75 0.37 5.64
N ASP A 271 23.79 -0.30 6.28
CA ASP A 271 23.04 -1.41 5.66
C ASP A 271 22.19 -0.91 4.45
N TYR A 272 21.61 0.30 4.55
CA TYR A 272 20.89 0.96 3.45
C TYR A 272 21.81 1.39 2.31
N VAL A 273 23.01 1.91 2.61
CA VAL A 273 24.04 2.21 1.60
C VAL A 273 24.45 0.95 0.85
N GLN A 274 24.67 -0.17 1.56
CA GLN A 274 24.93 -1.48 0.95
C GLN A 274 23.77 -1.93 0.05
N LEU A 275 22.51 -1.79 0.48
CA LEU A 275 21.35 -2.11 -0.34
C LEU A 275 21.28 -1.23 -1.60
N ARG A 276 21.49 0.09 -1.50
CA ARG A 276 21.52 0.98 -2.66
C ARG A 276 22.59 0.56 -3.67
N SER A 277 23.79 0.18 -3.22
CA SER A 277 24.84 -0.35 -4.09
C SER A 277 24.42 -1.65 -4.79
N LEU A 278 23.75 -2.57 -4.10
CA LEU A 278 23.24 -3.82 -4.72
C LEU A 278 22.15 -3.56 -5.76
N LEU A 279 21.26 -2.57 -5.53
CA LEU A 279 20.25 -2.15 -6.51
C LEU A 279 20.91 -1.53 -7.75
N GLN A 280 21.94 -0.70 -7.56
CA GLN A 280 22.70 -0.07 -8.65
C GLN A 280 23.42 -1.07 -9.56
N LEU A 281 23.94 -2.17 -9.01
CA LEU A 281 24.56 -3.26 -9.78
C LEU A 281 23.58 -4.06 -10.65
N ILE A 282 22.27 -4.00 -10.36
CA ILE A 282 21.24 -4.71 -11.11
C ILE A 282 20.57 -3.73 -12.05
N ARG A 283 20.82 -3.85 -13.37
CA ARG A 283 20.34 -2.91 -14.40
C ARG A 283 18.87 -2.50 -14.25
N THR A 284 17.98 -3.47 -13.99
CA THR A 284 16.53 -3.26 -13.77
C THR A 284 16.22 -2.37 -12.55
N TYR A 285 17.06 -2.40 -11.52
CA TYR A 285 16.88 -1.66 -10.26
C TYR A 285 17.86 -0.49 -10.07
N SER A 286 18.66 -0.18 -11.08
CA SER A 286 19.62 0.93 -11.06
C SER A 286 19.01 2.30 -10.73
N ARG A 287 17.70 2.47 -10.98
CA ARG A 287 16.89 3.64 -10.64
C ARG A 287 15.65 3.30 -9.78
N ALA A 288 15.60 2.12 -9.16
CA ALA A 288 14.50 1.76 -8.28
C ALA A 288 14.51 2.61 -7.01
N SER A 289 13.34 3.02 -6.53
CA SER A 289 13.26 3.80 -5.30
C SER A 289 13.56 2.92 -4.09
N LEU A 290 14.18 3.51 -3.08
CA LEU A 290 14.49 2.93 -1.79
C LEU A 290 13.95 3.85 -0.69
N TYR A 291 13.03 3.36 0.13
CA TYR A 291 12.42 4.11 1.22
C TYR A 291 12.83 3.50 2.57
N GLY A 292 12.83 4.30 3.63
CA GLY A 292 13.24 3.84 4.97
C GLY A 292 13.37 4.99 5.97
N PRO A 293 13.76 4.75 7.22
CA PRO A 293 14.11 3.46 7.82
C PRO A 293 12.92 2.68 8.39
N ASN A 294 11.68 3.09 8.10
CA ASN A 294 10.46 2.49 8.64
C ASN A 294 10.46 2.42 10.18
N ILE A 295 10.78 3.54 10.84
CA ILE A 295 10.71 3.65 12.30
C ILE A 295 9.26 3.56 12.81
N GLY A 296 9.09 3.12 14.05
CA GLY A 296 7.85 3.33 14.80
C GLY A 296 7.61 4.82 15.13
N ARG A 297 6.57 5.09 15.92
CA ARG A 297 6.17 6.46 16.31
C ARG A 297 7.36 7.27 16.88
N PRO A 298 7.63 8.50 16.40
CA PRO A 298 8.84 9.27 16.71
C PRO A 298 8.86 9.80 18.16
N ARG A 299 9.14 8.91 19.11
CA ARG A 299 9.50 9.22 20.50
C ARG A 299 11.00 9.56 20.58
N LYS A 300 11.46 10.19 21.67
CA LYS A 300 12.85 10.67 21.83
C LYS A 300 13.94 9.64 21.41
N ASN A 301 13.81 8.39 21.85
CA ASN A 301 14.74 7.30 21.53
C ASN A 301 14.67 6.86 20.05
N VAL A 302 13.50 6.94 19.42
CA VAL A 302 13.28 6.61 18.01
C VAL A 302 13.82 7.72 17.11
N ILE A 303 13.67 8.99 17.52
CA ILE A 303 14.27 10.15 16.85
C ILE A 303 15.81 10.03 16.84
N ALA A 304 16.44 9.66 17.96
CA ALA A 304 17.89 9.43 17.99
C ALA A 304 18.37 8.33 17.02
N LEU A 305 17.56 7.28 16.81
CA LEU A 305 17.83 6.27 15.77
C LEU A 305 17.71 6.88 14.36
N LEU A 306 16.66 7.67 14.10
CA LEU A 306 16.47 8.36 12.82
C LEU A 306 17.61 9.37 12.53
N GLU A 307 18.05 10.15 13.51
CA GLU A 307 19.18 11.07 13.34
C GLU A 307 20.47 10.34 12.97
N GLY A 308 20.78 9.24 13.67
CA GLY A 308 21.93 8.40 13.35
C GLY A 308 21.85 7.77 11.96
N PHE A 309 20.63 7.43 11.52
CA PHE A 309 20.36 6.94 10.17
C PHE A 309 20.53 8.02 9.11
N MET A 310 19.90 9.19 9.28
CA MET A 310 19.95 10.30 8.31
C MET A 310 21.36 10.83 8.11
N LYS A 311 22.21 10.84 9.16
CA LYS A 311 23.64 11.19 9.07
C LYS A 311 24.45 10.28 8.14
N VAL A 312 23.99 9.06 7.85
CA VAL A 312 24.71 8.06 7.03
C VAL A 312 24.01 7.77 5.71
N ALA A 313 22.67 7.73 5.71
CA ALA A 313 21.85 7.29 4.57
C ALA A 313 20.76 8.29 4.16
N GLY A 314 20.77 9.53 4.68
CA GLY A 314 19.74 10.53 4.36
C GLY A 314 19.67 10.90 2.88
N SER A 315 20.80 10.86 2.16
CA SER A 315 20.89 11.03 0.69
C SER A 315 20.74 9.72 -0.09
N THR A 316 20.58 8.59 0.61
CA THR A 316 20.49 7.24 0.02
C THR A 316 19.05 6.80 -0.21
N VAL A 317 18.11 7.30 0.60
CA VAL A 317 16.67 7.02 0.48
C VAL A 317 15.94 8.12 -0.29
N ASP A 318 14.90 7.74 -1.03
CA ASP A 318 14.08 8.68 -1.83
C ASP A 318 12.96 9.31 -0.98
N ALA A 319 12.55 8.66 0.12
CA ALA A 319 11.64 9.21 1.11
C ALA A 319 11.87 8.59 2.51
N VAL A 320 11.57 9.37 3.55
CA VAL A 320 11.65 8.92 4.95
C VAL A 320 10.33 8.28 5.39
N THR A 321 10.36 7.03 5.84
CA THR A 321 9.16 6.27 6.27
C THR A 321 9.11 6.05 7.78
N TRP A 322 7.91 6.20 8.36
CA TRP A 322 7.62 6.06 9.78
C TRP A 322 6.16 5.62 10.03
N GLN A 323 5.87 5.08 11.21
CA GLN A 323 4.53 4.58 11.62
C GLN A 323 3.95 5.40 12.77
N GLN A 324 2.62 5.55 12.83
CA GLN A 324 1.90 6.44 13.76
C GLN A 324 1.00 5.65 14.73
#